data_AF-A0A537RZA4-F1
#
_entry.id   AF-A0A537RZA4-F1
#
_cell.length_a   1.000
_cell.length_b   1.000
_cell.length_c   1.000
_cell.angle_alpha   90.00
_cell.angle_beta   90.00
_cell.angle_gamma   90.00
#
_symmetry.space_group_name_H-M   'P 1'
#
loop_
_entity.id
_entity.type
_entity.pdbx_description
1 polymer ?
#
loop_
_entity_poly.entity_id
_entity_poly.type
_entity_poly.pdbx_seq_one_letter_code
_entity_poly.pdbx_strand_id
1 'polypeptide(L)'
;MRAVALGGTRSARMLVRERSSLSPSRPGLEELRFDRAELAGAVADLGVMVPIAVALIVQNGLSATAVLLPAALLYIGAGLVYRVPVPVQPLKAFGAIAIAQGLGSSEIAAGALLMGAIFVALSASGYLDRVAKIFPQPIIRGVQLSVGLLFCQLAFKLVTAPPAAFADHAQPVGWLVGGTIGVAAVALLLRR
;
A
#
# COMPACT_ATOMS: atom_id res chain seq x y z
N MET A 1 -7.04 -6.57 -71.81
CA MET A 1 -6.96 -7.64 -70.79
C MET A 1 -6.89 -6.99 -69.42
N ARG A 2 -7.60 -7.57 -68.45
CA ARG A 2 -8.06 -7.00 -67.17
C ARG A 2 -6.96 -6.79 -66.11
N ALA A 3 -7.27 -5.89 -65.18
CA ALA A 3 -6.51 -5.47 -64.00
C ALA A 3 -6.23 -6.59 -62.98
N VAL A 4 -5.05 -6.53 -62.35
CA VAL A 4 -4.71 -7.18 -61.06
C VAL A 4 -3.98 -6.14 -60.20
N ALA A 5 -4.70 -5.49 -59.30
CA ALA A 5 -4.14 -4.60 -58.27
C ALA A 5 -5.11 -4.53 -57.09
N LEU A 6 -5.14 -5.56 -56.24
CA LEU A 6 -5.85 -5.54 -54.96
C LEU A 6 -5.07 -6.36 -53.93
N GLY A 7 -4.67 -5.75 -52.81
CA GLY A 7 -4.23 -6.51 -51.64
C GLY A 7 -3.41 -5.82 -50.54
N GLY A 8 -2.95 -4.57 -50.69
CA GLY A 8 -1.92 -4.03 -49.76
C GLY A 8 -2.36 -3.02 -48.69
N THR A 9 -3.48 -2.31 -48.87
CA THR A 9 -3.67 -1.02 -48.17
C THR A 9 -4.59 -1.04 -46.95
N ARG A 10 -5.34 -2.13 -46.72
CA ARG A 10 -6.20 -2.30 -45.54
C ARG A 10 -5.47 -2.93 -44.35
N SER A 11 -4.64 -3.96 -44.56
CA SER A 11 -3.84 -4.56 -43.48
C SER A 11 -2.80 -3.60 -42.91
N ALA A 12 -2.14 -2.80 -43.74
CA ALA A 12 -1.18 -1.80 -43.27
C ALA A 12 -1.85 -0.72 -42.39
N ARG A 13 -3.06 -0.28 -42.74
CA ARG A 13 -3.84 0.67 -41.92
C ARG A 13 -4.37 0.04 -40.62
N MET A 14 -4.71 -1.26 -40.64
CA MET A 14 -5.14 -1.98 -39.45
C MET A 14 -3.99 -2.18 -38.46
N LEU A 15 -2.80 -2.54 -38.94
CA LEU A 15 -1.59 -2.71 -38.12
C LEU A 15 -1.08 -1.39 -37.51
N VAL A 16 -1.22 -0.27 -38.23
CA VAL A 16 -0.93 1.07 -37.68
C VAL A 16 -1.95 1.48 -36.62
N ARG A 17 -3.24 1.14 -36.81
CA ARG A 17 -4.31 1.43 -35.84
C ARG A 17 -4.13 0.62 -34.55
N GLU A 18 -3.73 -0.65 -34.63
CA GLU A 18 -3.41 -1.49 -33.46
C GLU A 18 -2.17 -1.02 -32.70
N ARG A 19 -1.15 -0.49 -33.40
CA ARG A 19 0.04 0.09 -32.75
C ARG A 19 -0.25 1.42 -32.05
N SER A 20 -1.24 2.19 -32.52
CA SER A 20 -1.64 3.44 -31.86
C SER A 20 -2.41 3.23 -30.55
N SER A 21 -3.09 2.09 -30.38
CA SER A 21 -3.73 1.68 -29.12
C SER A 21 -2.78 1.03 -28.12
N LEU A 22 -1.56 0.70 -28.54
CA LEU A 22 -0.53 0.07 -27.71
C LEU A 22 0.61 1.03 -27.37
N SER A 23 0.44 2.34 -27.59
CA SER A 23 1.29 3.29 -26.90
C SER A 23 0.95 3.15 -25.42
N PRO A 24 1.87 2.64 -24.56
CA PRO A 24 1.68 2.79 -23.13
C PRO A 24 1.51 4.30 -22.96
N SER A 25 0.40 4.72 -22.36
CA SER A 25 0.28 6.09 -21.90
C SER A 25 1.61 6.39 -21.22
N ARG A 26 2.40 7.31 -21.79
CA ARG A 26 3.59 7.82 -21.11
C ARG A 26 3.07 8.18 -19.72
N PRO A 27 3.69 7.75 -18.61
CA PRO A 27 3.28 8.17 -17.27
C PRO A 27 3.61 9.67 -17.17
N GLY A 28 2.77 10.46 -17.83
CA GLY A 28 2.83 11.89 -17.88
C GLY A 28 2.07 12.33 -16.66
N LEU A 29 2.83 12.79 -15.66
CA LEU A 29 2.38 13.78 -14.67
C LEU A 29 0.91 13.62 -14.27
N GLU A 30 0.48 12.42 -13.86
CA GLU A 30 -0.94 12.16 -13.56
C GLU A 30 -1.43 13.21 -12.54
N GLU A 31 -2.58 13.81 -12.85
CA GLU A 31 -3.28 14.72 -11.94
C GLU A 31 -3.59 13.99 -10.62
N LEU A 32 -3.77 14.72 -9.51
CA LEU A 32 -4.21 14.10 -8.25
C LEU A 32 -5.59 13.46 -8.47
N ARG A 33 -5.63 12.14 -8.55
CA ARG A 33 -6.86 11.37 -8.74
C ARG A 33 -7.47 11.08 -7.37
N PHE A 34 -8.73 11.47 -7.20
CA PHE A 34 -9.51 11.15 -6.00
C PHE A 34 -10.56 10.10 -6.37
N ASP A 35 -10.11 8.89 -6.67
CA ASP A 35 -10.99 7.77 -6.99
C ASP A 35 -11.23 6.86 -5.79
N ARG A 36 -12.15 5.91 -5.95
CA ARG A 36 -12.52 4.98 -4.86
C ARG A 36 -11.37 4.08 -4.43
N ALA A 37 -10.43 3.78 -5.33
CA ALA A 37 -9.28 2.95 -5.03
C ALA A 37 -8.26 3.72 -4.18
N GLU A 38 -8.04 5.00 -4.50
CA GLU A 38 -7.21 5.93 -3.73
C GLU A 38 -7.75 6.10 -2.30
N LEU A 39 -9.07 6.29 -2.16
CA LEU A 39 -9.72 6.39 -0.85
C LEU A 39 -9.62 5.07 -0.06
N ALA A 40 -9.89 3.93 -0.70
CA ALA A 40 -9.77 2.63 -0.04
C ALA A 40 -8.33 2.33 0.40
N GLY A 41 -7.34 2.69 -0.42
CA GLY A 41 -5.92 2.57 -0.09
C GLY A 41 -5.52 3.45 1.10
N ALA A 42 -5.95 4.72 1.11
CA ALA A 42 -5.70 5.63 2.22
C ALA A 42 -6.30 5.13 3.54
N VAL A 43 -7.56 4.64 3.51
CA VAL A 43 -8.22 4.07 4.69
C VAL A 43 -7.53 2.80 5.17
N ALA A 44 -7.12 1.92 4.26
CA ALA A 44 -6.36 0.70 4.60
C ALA A 44 -5.02 1.04 5.26
N ASP A 45 -4.34 2.07 4.75
CA ASP A 45 -3.06 2.53 5.26
C ASP A 45 -3.19 3.11 6.69
N LEU A 46 -4.23 3.91 6.94
CA LEU A 46 -4.60 4.43 8.26
C LEU A 46 -4.95 3.31 9.24
N GLY A 47 -5.62 2.25 8.79
CA GLY A 47 -5.96 1.09 9.60
C GLY A 47 -4.75 0.39 10.21
N VAL A 48 -3.58 0.48 9.58
CA VAL A 48 -2.30 -0.02 10.14
C VAL A 48 -1.56 1.07 10.92
N MET A 49 -1.58 2.31 10.43
CA MET A 49 -0.83 3.42 11.03
C MET A 49 -1.37 3.79 12.42
N VAL A 50 -2.70 3.85 12.60
CA VAL A 50 -3.33 4.30 13.85
C VAL A 50 -2.99 3.37 15.02
N PRO A 51 -3.14 2.02 14.91
CA PRO A 51 -2.73 1.12 15.99
C PRO A 51 -1.24 1.23 16.34
N ILE A 52 -0.36 1.34 15.34
CA ILE A 52 1.08 1.50 15.56
C ILE A 52 1.37 2.82 16.28
N ALA A 53 0.74 3.93 15.87
CA ALA A 53 0.92 5.23 16.49
C ALA A 53 0.47 5.24 17.95
N VAL A 54 -0.71 4.67 18.23
CA VAL A 54 -1.23 4.54 19.60
C VAL A 54 -0.29 3.70 20.46
N ALA A 55 0.20 2.57 19.93
CA ALA A 55 1.14 1.71 20.65
C ALA A 55 2.47 2.42 20.94
N LEU A 56 3.05 3.15 19.98
CA LEU A 56 4.28 3.92 20.21
C LEU A 56 4.11 5.03 21.26
N ILE A 57 2.94 5.67 21.31
CA ILE A 57 2.65 6.71 22.31
C ILE A 57 2.49 6.09 23.70
N VAL A 58 1.68 5.03 23.81
CA VAL A 58 1.30 4.45 25.10
C VAL A 58 2.39 3.54 25.67
N GLN A 59 3.05 2.73 24.86
CA GLN A 59 4.07 1.76 25.32
C GLN A 59 5.48 2.32 25.29
N ASN A 60 5.87 3.03 24.22
CA ASN A 60 7.24 3.54 24.07
C ASN A 60 7.41 4.99 24.55
N GLY A 61 6.33 5.63 25.02
CA GLY A 61 6.36 6.97 25.61
C GLY A 61 6.64 8.10 24.62
N LEU A 62 6.35 7.90 23.33
CA LEU A 62 6.44 8.99 22.35
C LEU A 62 5.30 9.99 22.53
N SER A 63 5.56 11.27 22.28
CA SER A 63 4.48 12.25 22.20
C SER A 63 3.67 12.08 20.90
N ALA A 64 2.39 12.39 20.94
CA ALA A 64 1.55 12.36 19.73
C ALA A 64 2.12 13.23 18.61
N THR A 65 2.70 14.39 18.96
CA THR A 65 3.40 15.27 18.02
C THR A 65 4.60 14.58 17.38
N ALA A 66 5.43 13.87 18.16
CA ALA A 66 6.62 13.19 17.64
C ALA A 66 6.28 12.07 16.64
N VAL A 67 5.11 11.45 16.75
CA VAL A 67 4.65 10.40 15.84
C VAL A 67 3.89 10.99 14.64
N LEU A 68 2.88 11.82 14.90
CA LEU A 68 1.92 12.26 13.89
C LEU A 68 2.44 13.40 13.01
N LEU A 69 3.23 14.33 13.54
CA LEU A 69 3.69 15.48 12.76
C LEU A 69 4.67 15.04 11.65
N PRO A 70 5.73 14.25 11.92
CA PRO A 70 6.61 13.78 10.86
C PRO A 70 5.87 12.89 9.86
N ALA A 71 4.97 12.01 10.33
CA ALA A 71 4.14 11.20 9.45
C ALA A 71 3.31 12.07 8.49
N ALA A 72 2.57 13.06 9.01
CA ALA A 72 1.74 13.95 8.19
C ALA A 72 2.58 14.72 7.16
N LEU A 73 3.71 15.31 7.58
CA LEU A 73 4.60 16.04 6.68
C LEU A 73 5.17 15.13 5.57
N LEU A 74 5.59 13.92 5.91
CA LEU A 74 6.12 12.95 4.94
C LEU A 74 5.04 12.46 3.98
N TYR A 75 3.81 12.20 4.44
CA TYR A 75 2.70 11.83 3.56
C TYR A 75 2.30 12.96 2.62
N ILE A 76 2.21 14.20 3.12
CA ILE A 76 1.94 15.37 2.26
C ILE A 76 3.06 15.53 1.24
N GLY A 77 4.32 15.50 1.68
CA GLY A 77 5.48 15.59 0.79
C GLY A 77 5.50 14.49 -0.27
N ALA A 78 5.30 13.24 0.13
CA ALA A 78 5.25 12.10 -0.78
C ALA A 78 4.08 12.20 -1.76
N GLY A 79 2.90 12.62 -1.30
CA GLY A 79 1.72 12.83 -2.14
C GLY A 79 1.93 13.94 -3.18
N LEU A 80 2.60 15.03 -2.81
CA LEU A 80 2.89 16.13 -3.73
C LEU A 80 3.98 15.78 -4.77
N VAL A 81 5.02 15.04 -4.35
CA VAL A 81 6.15 14.66 -5.20
C VAL A 81 5.82 13.50 -6.13
N TYR A 82 5.26 12.41 -5.58
CA TYR A 82 5.02 11.17 -6.33
C TYR A 82 3.61 11.07 -6.92
N ARG A 83 2.65 11.85 -6.41
CA ARG A 83 1.24 11.91 -6.90
C ARG A 83 0.51 10.57 -6.97
N VAL A 84 0.98 9.58 -6.23
CA VAL A 84 0.35 8.27 -6.05
C VAL A 84 0.45 7.87 -4.57
N PRO A 85 -0.44 7.00 -4.04
CA PRO A 85 -0.32 6.47 -2.69
C PRO A 85 0.93 5.61 -2.61
N VAL A 86 1.99 6.15 -2.03
CA VAL A 86 3.22 5.40 -1.79
C VAL A 86 3.10 4.70 -0.43
N PRO A 87 3.17 3.36 -0.37
CA PRO A 87 3.19 2.66 0.90
C PRO A 87 4.51 2.94 1.63
N VAL A 88 4.46 3.67 2.74
CA VAL A 88 5.63 3.94 3.61
C VAL A 88 5.96 2.77 4.55
N GLN A 89 5.83 1.56 4.01
CA GLN A 89 5.91 0.30 4.75
C GLN A 89 7.21 0.10 5.57
N PRO A 90 8.40 0.58 5.15
CA PRO A 90 9.62 0.49 5.97
C PRO A 90 9.49 1.17 7.34
N LEU A 91 8.85 2.34 7.38
CA LEU A 91 8.68 3.09 8.62
C LEU A 91 7.68 2.40 9.57
N LYS A 92 6.63 1.78 9.02
CA LYS A 92 5.66 1.00 9.79
C LYS A 92 6.26 -0.26 10.38
N ALA A 93 7.12 -0.95 9.61
CA ALA A 93 7.85 -2.12 10.08
C ALA A 93 8.81 -1.75 11.22
N PHE A 94 9.54 -0.64 11.09
CA PHE A 94 10.38 -0.12 12.16
C PHE A 94 9.58 0.19 13.43
N GLY A 95 8.42 0.85 13.30
CA GLY A 95 7.52 1.11 14.44
C GLY A 95 7.04 -0.17 15.13
N ALA A 96 6.65 -1.19 14.36
CA ALA A 96 6.25 -2.49 14.92
C ALA A 96 7.40 -3.18 15.67
N ILE A 97 8.63 -3.13 15.13
CA ILE A 97 9.82 -3.66 15.82
C ILE A 97 10.11 -2.86 17.08
N ALA A 98 10.02 -1.53 17.04
CA ALA A 98 10.24 -0.67 18.19
C ALA A 98 9.28 -0.98 19.34
N ILE A 99 8.01 -1.24 19.03
CA ILE A 99 7.02 -1.72 20.00
C ILE A 99 7.42 -3.10 20.54
N ALA A 100 7.69 -4.06 19.64
CA ALA A 100 8.02 -5.42 20.03
C ALA A 100 9.29 -5.54 20.89
N GLN A 101 10.25 -4.64 20.69
CA GLN A 101 11.51 -4.59 21.44
C GLN A 101 11.46 -3.61 22.63
N GLY A 102 10.36 -2.88 22.83
CA GLY A 102 10.23 -1.91 23.91
C GLY A 102 11.28 -0.78 23.87
N LEU A 103 11.66 -0.32 22.67
CA LEU A 103 12.70 0.70 22.50
C LEU A 103 12.30 2.03 23.14
N GLY A 104 13.28 2.74 23.72
CA GLY A 104 13.10 4.08 24.26
C GLY A 104 12.87 5.13 23.17
N SER A 105 12.25 6.26 23.54
CA SER A 105 11.94 7.35 22.61
C SER A 105 13.17 7.95 21.92
N SER A 106 14.30 8.04 22.62
CA SER A 106 15.59 8.50 22.06
C SER A 106 16.16 7.51 21.04
N GLU A 107 16.07 6.22 21.30
CA GLU A 107 16.52 5.16 20.39
C GLU A 107 15.66 5.13 19.12
N ILE A 108 14.34 5.31 19.29
CA ILE A 108 13.40 5.40 18.17
C ILE A 108 13.70 6.62 17.31
N ALA A 109 13.95 7.78 17.92
CA ALA A 109 14.29 9.00 17.19
C ALA A 109 15.62 8.85 16.42
N ALA A 110 16.66 8.30 17.07
CA ALA A 110 17.95 8.04 16.44
C ALA A 110 17.82 7.01 15.30
N GLY A 111 17.08 5.92 15.52
CA GLY A 111 16.82 4.90 14.52
C GLY A 111 16.04 5.44 13.32
N ALA A 112 15.02 6.27 13.55
CA ALA A 112 14.26 6.90 12.47
C ALA A 112 15.11 7.87 11.64
N LEU A 113 15.94 8.70 12.29
CA LEU A 113 16.88 9.59 11.60
C LEU A 113 17.93 8.82 10.81
N LEU A 114 18.52 7.78 11.40
CA LEU A 114 19.50 6.93 10.74
C LEU A 114 18.90 6.21 9.53
N MET A 115 17.70 5.65 9.69
CA MET A 115 16.96 5.00 8.60
C MET A 115 16.69 6.00 7.47
N GLY A 116 16.21 7.20 7.80
CA GLY A 116 15.99 8.28 6.84
C GLY A 116 17.27 8.66 6.09
N ALA A 117 18.37 8.85 6.81
CA ALA A 117 19.67 9.17 6.21
C ALA A 117 20.16 8.07 5.27
N ILE A 118 20.03 6.79 5.66
CA ILE A 118 20.38 5.64 4.82
C ILE A 118 19.54 5.65 3.54
N PHE A 119 18.21 5.82 3.64
CA PHE A 119 17.35 5.83 2.45
C PHE A 119 17.65 7.02 1.53
N VAL A 120 17.91 8.21 2.08
CA VAL A 120 18.31 9.38 1.29
C VAL A 120 19.63 9.11 0.56
N ALA A 121 20.63 8.55 1.23
CA ALA A 121 21.92 8.22 0.62
C ALA A 121 21.80 7.14 -0.47
N LEU A 122 21.01 6.08 -0.22
CA LEU A 122 20.77 5.00 -1.17
C LEU A 122 19.94 5.45 -2.38
N SER A 123 18.98 6.36 -2.16
CA SER A 123 18.17 6.96 -3.22
C SER A 123 19.01 7.91 -4.07
N ALA A 124 19.79 8.81 -3.45
CA ALA A 124 20.64 9.77 -4.16
C ALA A 124 21.75 9.10 -4.99
N SER A 125 22.24 7.94 -4.56
CA SER A 125 23.25 7.16 -5.29
C SER A 125 22.68 6.28 -6.42
N GLY A 126 21.36 6.18 -6.56
CA GLY A 126 20.68 5.28 -7.50
C GLY A 126 20.88 3.79 -7.20
N TYR A 127 21.37 3.46 -6.01
CA TYR A 127 21.62 2.08 -5.60
C TYR A 127 20.31 1.30 -5.43
N LEU A 128 19.27 1.99 -4.93
CA LEU A 128 17.94 1.42 -4.73
C LEU A 128 17.35 0.89 -6.05
N ASP A 129 17.56 1.60 -7.18
CA ASP A 129 17.09 1.17 -8.50
C ASP A 129 17.84 -0.06 -9.04
N ARG A 130 19.11 -0.21 -8.67
CA ARG A 130 19.90 -1.39 -9.06
C ARG A 130 19.42 -2.62 -8.30
N VAL A 131 19.19 -2.46 -6.99
CA VAL A 131 18.67 -3.51 -6.12
C VAL A 131 17.25 -3.89 -6.52
N ALA A 132 16.39 -2.93 -6.86
CA ALA A 132 15.02 -3.19 -7.30
C ALA A 132 14.94 -4.13 -8.52
N LYS A 133 15.92 -4.07 -9.44
CA LYS A 133 15.99 -4.95 -10.63
C LYS A 133 16.26 -6.43 -10.28
N ILE A 134 16.79 -6.71 -9.09
CA ILE A 134 17.09 -8.07 -8.63
C ILE A 134 15.81 -8.81 -8.24
N PHE A 135 14.75 -8.10 -7.88
CA PHE A 135 13.49 -8.69 -7.41
C PHE A 135 12.49 -8.86 -8.56
N PRO A 136 12.35 -10.06 -9.15
CA PRO A 136 11.39 -10.27 -10.22
C PRO A 136 9.94 -10.22 -9.70
N GLN A 137 9.01 -9.87 -10.59
CA GLN A 137 7.58 -9.72 -10.31
C GLN A 137 6.94 -10.90 -9.54
N PRO A 138 7.30 -12.18 -9.79
CA PRO A 138 6.76 -13.30 -9.01
C PRO A 138 7.10 -13.22 -7.51
N ILE A 139 8.27 -12.70 -7.13
CA ILE A 139 8.64 -12.53 -5.71
C ILE A 139 7.78 -11.44 -5.06
N ILE A 140 7.61 -10.32 -5.75
CA ILE A 140 6.77 -9.20 -5.27
C ILE A 140 5.34 -9.69 -5.03
N ARG A 141 4.76 -10.39 -6.00
CA ARG A 141 3.42 -10.99 -5.88
C ARG A 141 3.35 -12.04 -4.77
N GLY A 142 4.41 -12.82 -4.59
CA GLY A 142 4.52 -13.79 -3.48
C GLY A 142 4.47 -13.11 -2.12
N VAL A 143 5.23 -12.03 -1.93
CA VAL A 143 5.20 -11.23 -0.68
C VAL A 143 3.80 -10.63 -0.46
N GLN A 144 3.19 -10.05 -1.50
CA GLN A 144 1.84 -9.49 -1.41
C GLN A 144 0.78 -10.54 -1.04
N LEU A 145 0.85 -11.74 -1.64
CA LEU A 145 -0.04 -12.85 -1.31
C LEU A 145 0.14 -13.30 0.14
N SER A 146 1.39 -13.49 0.58
CA SER A 146 1.70 -13.87 1.95
C SER A 146 1.19 -12.85 2.98
N VAL A 147 1.37 -11.55 2.73
CA VAL A 147 0.84 -10.48 3.59
C VAL A 147 -0.69 -10.49 3.60
N GLY A 148 -1.32 -10.69 2.43
CA GLY A 148 -2.78 -10.82 2.35
C GLY A 148 -3.31 -12.00 3.17
N LEU A 149 -2.67 -13.16 3.08
CA LEU A 149 -3.02 -14.35 3.87
C LEU A 149 -2.81 -14.13 5.37
N LEU A 150 -1.73 -13.44 5.76
CA LEU A 150 -1.48 -13.05 7.15
C LEU A 150 -2.60 -12.16 7.70
N PHE A 151 -3.11 -11.20 6.91
CA PHE A 151 -4.25 -10.39 7.34
C PHE A 151 -5.54 -11.21 7.46
N CYS A 152 -5.80 -12.16 6.56
CA CYS A 152 -6.93 -13.09 6.71
C CYS A 152 -6.83 -13.90 8.00
N GLN A 153 -5.63 -14.41 8.30
CA GLN A 153 -5.37 -15.15 9.54
C GLN A 153 -5.54 -14.27 10.78
N LEU A 154 -5.03 -13.04 10.75
CA LEU A 154 -5.21 -12.07 11.85
C LEU A 154 -6.68 -11.74 12.07
N ALA A 155 -7.43 -11.47 11.00
CA ALA A 155 -8.87 -11.20 11.08
C ALA A 155 -9.62 -12.38 11.71
N PHE A 156 -9.32 -13.61 11.27
CA PHE A 156 -9.92 -14.82 11.85
C PHE A 156 -9.58 -14.99 13.34
N LYS A 157 -8.32 -14.72 13.72
CA LYS A 157 -7.87 -14.81 15.11
C LYS A 157 -8.54 -13.75 15.98
N LEU A 158 -8.70 -12.52 15.50
CA LEU A 158 -9.39 -11.46 16.23
C LEU A 158 -10.87 -11.79 16.48
N VAL A 159 -11.50 -12.53 15.57
CA VAL A 159 -12.89 -13.00 15.73
C VAL A 159 -13.00 -14.17 16.71
N THR A 160 -12.10 -15.16 16.59
CA THR A 160 -12.20 -16.41 17.37
C THR A 160 -11.57 -16.32 18.75
N ALA A 161 -10.56 -15.46 18.92
CA ALA A 161 -9.86 -15.23 20.17
C ALA A 161 -9.57 -13.72 20.32
N PRO A 162 -10.61 -12.89 20.58
CA PRO A 162 -10.45 -11.47 20.76
C PRO A 162 -9.49 -11.17 21.92
N PRO A 163 -8.60 -10.17 21.80
CA PRO A 163 -7.78 -9.71 22.90
C PRO A 163 -8.64 -9.32 24.10
N ALA A 164 -8.12 -9.46 25.32
CA ALA A 164 -8.87 -9.16 26.56
C ALA A 164 -9.51 -7.77 26.57
N ALA A 165 -8.87 -6.78 25.93
CA ALA A 165 -9.40 -5.42 25.79
C ALA A 165 -10.73 -5.32 25.01
N PHE A 166 -11.08 -6.33 24.21
CA PHE A 166 -12.29 -6.38 23.39
C PHE A 166 -13.22 -7.54 23.77
N ALA A 167 -12.93 -8.26 24.86
CA ALA A 167 -13.71 -9.42 25.28
C ALA A 167 -15.19 -9.08 25.52
N ASP A 168 -15.46 -7.91 26.11
CA ASP A 168 -16.82 -7.43 26.41
C ASP A 168 -17.63 -7.07 25.15
N HIS A 169 -16.95 -6.90 24.01
CA HIS A 169 -17.55 -6.51 22.72
C HIS A 169 -17.63 -7.68 21.74
N ALA A 170 -17.29 -8.90 22.16
CA ALA A 170 -17.35 -10.09 21.33
C ALA A 170 -18.81 -10.34 20.87
N GLN A 171 -19.06 -10.10 19.58
CA GLN A 171 -20.37 -10.32 18.98
C GLN A 171 -20.57 -11.80 18.60
N PRO A 172 -21.83 -12.28 18.55
CA PRO A 172 -22.12 -13.63 18.07
C PRO A 172 -21.59 -13.82 16.64
N VAL A 173 -20.96 -14.98 16.38
CA VAL A 173 -20.37 -15.31 15.06
C VAL A 173 -21.37 -15.10 13.91
N GLY A 174 -22.67 -15.30 14.15
CA GLY A 174 -23.72 -15.07 13.14
C GLY A 174 -23.79 -13.63 12.61
N TRP A 175 -23.59 -12.61 13.45
CA TRP A 175 -23.55 -11.21 13.02
C TRP A 175 -22.32 -10.91 12.17
N LEU A 176 -21.19 -11.54 12.49
CA LEU A 176 -19.94 -11.38 11.75
C LEU A 176 -20.00 -12.06 10.37
N VAL A 177 -20.59 -13.26 10.29
CA VAL A 177 -20.85 -13.96 9.03
C VAL A 177 -21.85 -13.20 8.17
N GLY A 178 -22.93 -12.70 8.77
CA GLY A 178 -23.91 -11.84 8.08
C GLY A 178 -23.27 -10.55 7.55
N GLY A 179 -22.42 -9.90 8.35
CA GLY A 179 -21.67 -8.72 7.96
C GLY A 179 -20.69 -8.99 6.82
N THR A 180 -19.94 -10.10 6.86
CA THR A 180 -19.02 -10.48 5.77
C THR A 180 -19.77 -10.80 4.48
N ILE A 181 -20.89 -11.51 4.54
CA ILE A 181 -21.74 -11.77 3.37
C ILE A 181 -22.32 -10.46 2.83
N GLY A 182 -22.78 -9.55 3.70
CA GLY A 182 -23.28 -8.24 3.31
C GLY A 182 -22.21 -7.41 2.60
N VAL A 183 -20.99 -7.33 3.16
CA VAL A 183 -19.86 -6.63 2.53
C VAL A 183 -19.49 -7.29 1.19
N ALA A 184 -19.44 -8.62 1.12
CA ALA A 184 -19.14 -9.34 -0.11
C ALA A 184 -20.20 -9.12 -1.20
N ALA A 185 -21.49 -9.15 -0.84
CA ALA A 185 -22.60 -8.88 -1.75
C ALA A 185 -22.56 -7.43 -2.27
N VAL A 186 -22.31 -6.47 -1.40
CA VAL A 186 -22.14 -5.05 -1.77
C VAL A 186 -20.91 -4.87 -2.67
N ALA A 187 -19.79 -5.52 -2.36
CA ALA A 187 -18.59 -5.48 -3.20
C ALA A 187 -18.81 -6.11 -4.59
N LEU A 188 -19.62 -7.17 -4.67
CA LEU A 188 -20.01 -7.80 -5.94
C LEU A 188 -21.00 -6.95 -6.76
N LEU A 189 -21.92 -6.25 -6.09
CA LEU A 189 -22.88 -5.34 -6.73
C LEU A 189 -22.20 -4.07 -7.26
N LEU A 190 -21.20 -3.55 -6.54
CA LEU A 190 -20.42 -2.36 -6.92
C LEU A 190 -19.30 -2.64 -7.96
N ARG A 191 -19.09 -3.90 -8.35
CA ARG A 191 -18.13 -4.31 -9.40
C ARG A 191 -18.69 -4.21 -10.82
N ARG A 192 -19.92 -3.71 -10.99
CA ARG A 192 -20.53 -3.34 -12.28
C ARG A 192 -20.34 -1.86 -12.56
#